data_AF-A0A7C5SY75-F1
#
_entry.id   AF-A0A7C5SY75-F1
#
_cell.length_a   1.000
_cell.length_b   1.000
_cell.length_c   1.000
_cell.angle_alpha   90.00
_cell.angle_beta   90.00
_cell.angle_gamma   90.00
#
_symmetry.space_group_name_H-M   'P 1'
#
loop_
_entity.id
_entity.type
_entity.pdbx_description
1 polymer ?
#
loop_
_entity_poly.entity_id
_entity_poly.type
_entity_poly.pdbx_seq_one_letter_code
_entity_poly.pdbx_strand_id
1 'polypeptide(L)'
;MPGKKEEFKSLSAAEFFYRNRELAGFSNPSRALYQTVRELVENSLDACDSHEILPSIYVRIKEEDPGKSHYRVTVSDNGIGVPPQYVPYAFGRVLFGSKYRLRQTRGMFGLGAKMAILYGQLTTGKPVEVETSPLGSRYKYYFKILVDIKKNEPIIVDQRVRRLKRKSHGTTVSVVIEGDWVRAKSKVFEYIKRTAIAAPYANITFVPPEGDIVITYTRTIAKIPTPPKEVKPHPHGVDVEMLKMLVASTEANTLKEFLVEAFQGVGEVSAEKFLREAGFNPNMSPKLLSNEGVKTLTMKLRNYKGFKPPRADALSPLGEEIIEAGLKSVLEPEFVTAVTRKPSAYSGHPFIVEVGIAYGGKIKPENEPQLYRFANKIPLLYDEKADVSWKIVSSEIDWKSYNIDFPAPLVVLVHICSTKVPYKGVGKESIAEVPEIEREIKNAIREAARKLRQHILRKKREEEAKRKALTFLKYIPEVAESLALLSKPPVPVANGGSNYLSTNDIKKMLLNLVITKLEKSGIKLGFNIEDFDIGIE
;
A
#
# COMPACT_ATOMS: atom_id res chain seq x y z
N MET A 1 -39.58 -22.72 42.09
CA MET A 1 -38.79 -22.68 40.84
C MET A 1 -37.35 -22.97 41.21
N PRO A 2 -36.70 -24.03 40.69
CA PRO A 2 -35.29 -24.26 40.96
C PRO A 2 -34.51 -23.06 40.41
N GLY A 3 -33.75 -22.39 41.28
CA GLY A 3 -32.95 -21.23 40.92
C GLY A 3 -32.01 -21.59 39.77
N LYS A 4 -31.99 -20.77 38.71
CA LYS A 4 -31.03 -20.91 37.61
C LYS A 4 -29.63 -20.91 38.20
N LYS A 5 -29.00 -22.09 38.31
CA LYS A 5 -27.57 -22.19 38.63
C LYS A 5 -26.79 -21.72 37.41
N GLU A 6 -25.91 -20.75 37.60
CA GLU A 6 -25.00 -20.32 36.55
C GLU A 6 -23.94 -21.40 36.30
N GLU A 7 -23.84 -21.88 35.06
CA GLU A 7 -22.79 -22.78 34.62
C GLU A 7 -21.62 -21.97 34.05
N PHE A 8 -20.45 -22.09 34.68
CA PHE A 8 -19.21 -21.52 34.16
C PHE A 8 -18.61 -22.46 33.10
N LYS A 9 -18.40 -21.95 31.88
CA LYS A 9 -17.80 -22.70 30.75
C LYS A 9 -16.66 -21.88 30.14
N SER A 10 -15.56 -22.55 29.80
CA SER A 10 -14.48 -21.97 29.00
C SER A 10 -14.76 -22.16 27.51
N LEU A 11 -14.33 -21.19 26.69
CA LEU A 11 -14.45 -21.25 25.23
C LEU A 11 -13.07 -21.41 24.62
N SER A 12 -12.97 -22.24 23.58
CA SER A 12 -11.76 -22.31 22.77
C SER A 12 -11.59 -21.04 21.93
N ALA A 13 -10.40 -20.78 21.40
CA ALA A 13 -10.18 -19.66 20.48
C ALA A 13 -11.07 -19.77 19.23
N ALA A 14 -11.20 -20.96 18.65
CA ALA A 14 -12.05 -21.19 17.49
C ALA A 14 -13.54 -20.93 17.83
N GLU A 15 -13.99 -21.35 19.01
CA GLU A 15 -15.36 -21.13 19.47
C GLU A 15 -15.65 -19.65 19.76
N PHE A 16 -14.69 -18.94 20.36
CA PHE A 16 -14.79 -17.50 20.58
C PHE A 16 -14.97 -16.74 19.26
N PHE A 17 -14.10 -16.99 18.28
CA PHE A 17 -14.17 -16.31 17.00
C PHE A 17 -15.36 -16.74 16.14
N TYR A 18 -15.86 -17.97 16.33
CA TYR A 18 -17.14 -18.37 15.78
C TYR A 18 -18.28 -17.48 16.28
N ARG A 19 -18.40 -17.34 17.61
CA ARG A 19 -19.47 -16.52 18.22
C ARG A 19 -19.32 -15.04 17.88
N ASN A 20 -18.09 -14.58 17.63
CA ASN A 20 -17.76 -13.18 17.36
C ASN A 20 -17.17 -12.98 15.96
N ARG A 21 -17.75 -13.63 14.93
CA ARG A 21 -17.23 -13.59 13.55
C ARG A 21 -17.09 -12.18 12.95
N GLU A 22 -17.90 -11.25 13.43
CA GLU A 22 -17.86 -9.83 13.08
C GLU A 22 -16.55 -9.15 13.46
N LEU A 23 -15.88 -9.57 14.54
CA LEU A 23 -14.57 -9.04 14.94
C LEU A 23 -13.49 -9.33 13.90
N ALA A 24 -13.64 -10.41 13.13
CA ALA A 24 -12.72 -10.80 12.07
C ALA A 24 -13.14 -10.26 10.68
N GLY A 25 -14.18 -9.43 10.60
CA GLY A 25 -14.68 -8.89 9.34
C GLY A 25 -15.63 -9.82 8.57
N PHE A 26 -16.07 -10.94 9.17
CA PHE A 26 -17.03 -11.89 8.58
C PHE A 26 -18.45 -11.62 9.06
N SER A 27 -18.88 -10.35 9.02
CA SER A 27 -20.20 -9.92 9.51
C SER A 27 -21.33 -10.23 8.53
N ASN A 28 -21.09 -10.17 7.22
CA ASN A 28 -22.07 -10.45 6.17
C ASN A 28 -21.44 -11.17 4.97
N PRO A 29 -22.23 -11.88 4.13
CA PRO A 29 -21.71 -12.70 3.02
C PRO A 29 -20.89 -11.92 1.98
N SER A 30 -21.27 -10.68 1.68
CA SER A 30 -20.52 -9.81 0.75
C SER A 30 -19.12 -9.48 1.29
N ARG A 31 -19.05 -9.03 2.56
CA ARG A 31 -17.78 -8.71 3.23
C ARG A 31 -16.94 -9.95 3.46
N ALA A 32 -17.55 -11.09 3.78
CA ALA A 32 -16.86 -12.37 3.94
C ALA A 32 -16.13 -12.82 2.67
N LEU A 33 -16.76 -12.63 1.49
CA LEU A 33 -16.14 -12.93 0.20
C LEU A 33 -14.94 -12.03 -0.08
N TYR A 34 -15.10 -10.71 0.11
CA TYR A 34 -13.99 -9.76 0.02
C TYR A 34 -12.84 -10.10 0.99
N GLN A 35 -13.16 -10.33 2.27
CA GLN A 35 -12.16 -10.61 3.30
C GLN A 35 -11.40 -11.91 3.00
N THR A 36 -12.09 -12.94 2.50
CA THR A 36 -11.46 -14.21 2.12
C THR A 36 -10.44 -14.01 0.99
N VAL A 37 -10.81 -13.27 -0.07
CA VAL A 37 -9.88 -12.95 -1.16
C VAL A 37 -8.68 -12.16 -0.62
N ARG A 38 -8.94 -11.11 0.16
CA ARG A 38 -7.92 -10.27 0.76
C ARG A 38 -6.91 -11.07 1.58
N GLU A 39 -7.39 -11.87 2.53
CA GLU A 39 -6.52 -12.62 3.45
C GLU A 39 -5.69 -13.68 2.74
N LEU A 40 -6.25 -14.35 1.74
CA LEU A 40 -5.50 -15.34 0.96
C LEU A 40 -4.44 -14.68 0.08
N VAL A 41 -4.77 -13.58 -0.62
CA VAL A 41 -3.82 -12.82 -1.45
C VAL A 41 -2.70 -12.21 -0.61
N GLU A 42 -3.00 -11.64 0.56
CA GLU A 42 -2.00 -11.08 1.46
C GLU A 42 -1.01 -12.14 1.95
N ASN A 43 -1.48 -13.33 2.31
CA ASN A 43 -0.59 -14.42 2.74
C ASN A 43 0.26 -14.96 1.58
N SER A 44 -0.29 -15.02 0.36
CA SER A 44 0.45 -15.39 -0.84
C SER A 44 1.55 -14.37 -1.18
N LEU A 45 1.28 -13.06 -1.06
CA LEU A 45 2.29 -12.01 -1.22
C LEU A 45 3.37 -12.09 -0.14
N ASP A 46 2.98 -12.23 1.14
CA ASP A 46 3.93 -12.38 2.26
C ASP A 46 4.89 -13.57 2.06
N ALA A 47 4.38 -14.70 1.53
CA ALA A 47 5.15 -15.91 1.25
C ALA A 47 6.16 -15.75 0.09
N CYS A 48 6.02 -14.71 -0.72
CA CYS A 48 6.93 -14.37 -1.81
C CYS A 48 7.89 -13.24 -1.39
N ASP A 49 7.34 -12.10 -0.95
CA ASP A 49 8.08 -10.88 -0.61
C ASP A 49 9.14 -11.14 0.46
N SER A 50 8.80 -11.91 1.51
CA SER A 50 9.72 -12.19 2.63
C SER A 50 10.94 -13.03 2.23
N HIS A 51 10.89 -13.65 1.05
CA HIS A 51 11.92 -14.55 0.53
C HIS A 51 12.45 -14.09 -0.82
N GLU A 52 12.20 -12.83 -1.19
CA GLU A 52 12.70 -12.19 -2.42
C GLU A 52 12.30 -12.95 -3.70
N ILE A 53 11.16 -13.64 -3.67
CA ILE A 53 10.58 -14.32 -4.83
C ILE A 53 9.63 -13.35 -5.53
N LEU A 54 9.82 -13.13 -6.82
CA LEU A 54 8.90 -12.28 -7.59
C LEU A 54 7.51 -12.95 -7.70
N PRO A 55 6.46 -12.38 -7.10
CA PRO A 55 5.17 -13.07 -6.95
C PRO A 55 4.46 -13.27 -8.29
N SER A 56 3.81 -14.42 -8.44
CA SER A 56 2.83 -14.72 -9.47
C SER A 56 1.61 -15.34 -8.79
N ILE A 57 0.55 -14.55 -8.70
CA ILE A 57 -0.65 -14.88 -7.93
C ILE A 57 -1.80 -15.08 -8.89
N TYR A 58 -2.47 -16.21 -8.75
CA TYR A 58 -3.70 -16.54 -9.46
C TYR A 58 -4.85 -16.59 -8.46
N VAL A 59 -5.87 -15.76 -8.70
CA VAL A 59 -7.08 -15.67 -7.88
C VAL A 59 -8.27 -16.08 -8.75
N ARG A 60 -9.03 -17.06 -8.31
CA ARG A 60 -10.26 -17.50 -8.98
C ARG A 60 -11.40 -17.56 -7.97
N ILE A 61 -12.53 -16.98 -8.34
CA ILE A 61 -13.80 -17.20 -7.65
C ILE A 61 -14.69 -17.99 -8.60
N LYS A 62 -15.25 -19.11 -8.13
CA LYS A 62 -16.17 -19.95 -8.91
C LYS A 62 -17.45 -20.14 -8.12
N GLU A 63 -18.60 -19.95 -8.76
CA GLU A 63 -19.88 -20.33 -8.18
C GLU A 63 -20.01 -21.87 -8.17
N GLU A 64 -20.19 -22.45 -6.98
CA GLU A 64 -20.29 -23.91 -6.79
C GLU A 64 -21.73 -24.39 -6.67
N ASP A 65 -22.58 -23.61 -6.01
CA ASP A 65 -24.00 -23.92 -5.79
C ASP A 65 -24.80 -22.62 -5.82
N PRO A 66 -25.42 -22.28 -6.99
CA PRO A 66 -26.21 -21.06 -7.14
C PRO A 66 -27.42 -20.99 -6.20
N GLY A 67 -27.99 -22.15 -5.84
CA GLY A 67 -29.16 -22.20 -4.95
C GLY A 67 -28.85 -21.86 -3.49
N LYS A 68 -27.57 -21.96 -3.10
CA LYS A 68 -27.10 -21.67 -1.73
C LYS A 68 -26.11 -20.50 -1.68
N SER A 69 -25.90 -19.81 -2.81
CA SER A 69 -24.91 -18.73 -2.92
C SER A 69 -23.52 -19.15 -2.42
N HIS A 70 -23.11 -20.37 -2.72
CA HIS A 70 -21.80 -20.89 -2.34
C HIS A 70 -20.75 -20.59 -3.41
N TYR A 71 -19.65 -19.97 -3.00
CA TYR A 71 -18.53 -19.61 -3.86
C TYR A 71 -17.26 -20.29 -3.39
N ARG A 72 -16.52 -20.89 -4.33
CA ARG A 72 -15.15 -21.37 -4.12
C ARG A 72 -14.17 -20.25 -4.44
N VAL A 73 -13.43 -19.81 -3.44
CA VAL A 73 -12.30 -18.89 -3.60
C VAL A 73 -11.02 -19.72 -3.62
N THR A 74 -10.30 -19.67 -4.73
CA THR A 74 -9.00 -20.32 -4.92
C THR A 74 -7.92 -19.27 -5.14
N VAL A 75 -6.89 -19.29 -4.30
CA VAL A 75 -5.68 -18.47 -4.49
C VAL A 75 -4.48 -19.38 -4.62
N SER A 76 -3.68 -19.17 -5.66
CA SER A 76 -2.43 -19.88 -5.90
C SER A 76 -1.28 -18.91 -6.02
N ASP A 77 -0.15 -19.26 -5.41
CA ASP A 77 1.09 -18.51 -5.48
C ASP A 77 2.27 -19.40 -5.91
N ASN A 78 3.38 -18.73 -6.23
CA ASN A 78 4.70 -19.31 -6.44
C ASN A 78 5.63 -19.04 -5.24
N GLY A 79 5.10 -18.95 -4.02
CA GLY A 79 5.90 -18.66 -2.82
C GLY A 79 6.74 -19.84 -2.35
N ILE A 80 7.21 -19.79 -1.11
CA ILE A 80 8.08 -20.82 -0.52
C ILE A 80 7.43 -22.20 -0.31
N GLY A 81 6.08 -22.26 -0.35
CA GLY A 81 5.32 -23.42 0.08
C GLY A 81 5.27 -23.56 1.61
N VAL A 82 4.47 -24.49 2.10
CA VAL A 82 4.35 -24.82 3.53
C VAL A 82 4.89 -26.24 3.75
N PRO A 83 5.82 -26.48 4.69
CA PRO A 83 6.29 -27.83 4.96
C PRO A 83 5.13 -28.73 5.39
N PRO A 84 5.05 -29.97 4.87
CA PRO A 84 3.87 -30.83 5.02
C PRO A 84 3.47 -31.08 6.47
N GLN A 85 4.44 -31.19 7.40
CA GLN A 85 4.18 -31.36 8.83
C GLN A 85 3.44 -30.19 9.48
N TYR A 86 3.57 -28.97 8.94
CA TYR A 86 2.95 -27.77 9.48
C TYR A 86 1.63 -27.41 8.78
N VAL A 87 1.29 -28.04 7.64
CA VAL A 87 0.07 -27.70 6.88
C VAL A 87 -1.19 -27.84 7.74
N PRO A 88 -1.44 -28.96 8.45
CA PRO A 88 -2.65 -29.09 9.27
C PRO A 88 -2.76 -27.98 10.32
N TYR A 89 -1.68 -27.68 11.03
CA TYR A 89 -1.68 -26.64 12.07
C TYR A 89 -1.76 -25.23 11.48
N ALA A 90 -1.11 -24.99 10.35
CA ALA A 90 -1.09 -23.70 9.67
C ALA A 90 -2.44 -23.30 9.10
N PHE A 91 -3.37 -24.24 8.87
CA PHE A 91 -4.70 -23.95 8.32
C PHE A 91 -5.86 -24.35 9.24
N GLY A 92 -5.64 -25.25 10.21
CA GLY A 92 -6.68 -25.77 11.10
C GLY A 92 -6.45 -25.52 12.59
N ARG A 93 -5.49 -24.66 12.98
CA ARG A 93 -5.34 -24.18 14.36
C ARG A 93 -5.40 -22.64 14.41
N VAL A 94 -6.39 -22.10 15.12
CA VAL A 94 -6.56 -20.67 15.32
C VAL A 94 -5.49 -20.17 16.29
N LEU A 95 -4.96 -18.97 16.06
CA LEU A 95 -3.80 -18.41 16.78
C LEU A 95 -2.54 -19.30 16.69
N PHE A 96 -2.36 -19.96 15.56
CA PHE A 96 -1.09 -20.61 15.20
C PHE A 96 -0.46 -19.88 14.01
N GLY A 97 0.78 -19.46 14.19
CA GLY A 97 1.52 -18.75 13.15
C GLY A 97 2.95 -18.39 13.54
N SER A 98 3.73 -17.98 12.55
CA SER A 98 5.11 -17.50 12.71
C SER A 98 5.21 -15.98 12.88
N LYS A 99 4.07 -15.27 12.95
CA LYS A 99 3.99 -13.79 12.92
C LYS A 99 4.09 -13.12 14.31
N TYR A 100 4.52 -13.82 15.37
CA TYR A 100 4.62 -13.26 16.74
C TYR A 100 5.90 -12.46 17.01
N ARG A 101 6.78 -12.35 16.03
CA ARG A 101 8.06 -11.63 16.13
C ARG A 101 7.86 -10.16 15.76
N LEU A 102 8.57 -9.24 16.42
CA LEU A 102 8.43 -7.80 16.19
C LEU A 102 9.13 -7.40 14.89
N ARG A 103 8.37 -7.47 13.79
CA ARG A 103 8.73 -7.04 12.44
C ARG A 103 7.47 -6.59 11.72
N GLN A 104 7.61 -5.79 10.67
CA GLN A 104 6.46 -5.48 9.81
C GLN A 104 5.92 -6.76 9.15
N THR A 105 4.61 -6.92 9.19
CA THR A 105 3.87 -7.92 8.41
C THR A 105 2.59 -7.29 7.87
N ARG A 106 2.03 -7.83 6.77
CA ARG A 106 0.69 -7.47 6.29
C ARG A 106 -0.36 -7.85 7.36
N GLY A 107 -0.34 -9.10 7.83
CA GLY A 107 -1.24 -9.59 8.88
C GLY A 107 -0.62 -9.66 10.30
N MET A 108 -1.35 -9.24 11.33
CA MET A 108 -0.84 -9.12 12.73
C MET A 108 -1.01 -10.36 13.61
N PHE A 109 -2.08 -11.15 13.44
CA PHE A 109 -2.44 -12.22 14.41
C PHE A 109 -2.40 -13.64 13.82
N GLY A 110 -2.04 -13.77 12.54
CA GLY A 110 -2.12 -15.06 11.83
C GLY A 110 -3.53 -15.64 11.75
N LEU A 111 -4.58 -14.85 12.05
CA LEU A 111 -5.98 -15.25 12.18
C LEU A 111 -6.74 -15.29 10.85
N GLY A 112 -6.51 -14.33 9.95
CA GLY A 112 -7.47 -14.02 8.89
C GLY A 112 -7.77 -15.18 7.93
N ALA A 113 -6.75 -15.87 7.41
CA ALA A 113 -6.98 -17.07 6.58
C ALA A 113 -7.70 -18.20 7.34
N LYS A 114 -7.45 -18.38 8.65
CA LYS A 114 -8.18 -19.36 9.47
C LYS A 114 -9.62 -18.95 9.68
N MET A 115 -9.90 -17.65 9.78
CA MET A 115 -11.27 -17.14 9.88
C MET A 115 -12.05 -17.40 8.59
N ALA A 116 -11.43 -17.25 7.42
CA ALA A 116 -12.04 -17.64 6.16
C ALA A 116 -12.37 -19.15 6.12
N ILE A 117 -11.43 -19.99 6.59
CA ILE A 117 -11.62 -21.45 6.66
C ILE A 117 -12.74 -21.82 7.63
N LEU A 118 -12.74 -21.25 8.84
CA LEU A 118 -13.80 -21.46 9.82
C LEU A 118 -15.16 -21.02 9.29
N TYR A 119 -15.23 -19.82 8.71
CA TYR A 119 -16.46 -19.31 8.12
C TYR A 119 -16.97 -20.23 7.00
N GLY A 120 -16.08 -20.71 6.12
CA GLY A 120 -16.41 -21.66 5.06
C GLY A 120 -16.92 -23.00 5.60
N GLN A 121 -16.24 -23.57 6.59
CA GLN A 121 -16.66 -24.82 7.22
C GLN A 121 -18.02 -24.69 7.91
N LEU A 122 -18.27 -23.56 8.59
CA LEU A 122 -19.53 -23.33 9.31
C LEU A 122 -20.72 -23.11 8.40
N THR A 123 -20.51 -22.39 7.30
CA THR A 123 -21.58 -22.04 6.35
C THR A 123 -21.86 -23.19 5.38
N THR A 124 -20.81 -23.86 4.90
CA THR A 124 -20.95 -24.84 3.81
C THR A 124 -20.72 -26.29 4.26
N GLY A 125 -20.13 -26.52 5.42
CA GLY A 125 -19.70 -27.85 5.90
C GLY A 125 -18.50 -28.44 5.14
N LYS A 126 -17.94 -27.73 4.15
CA LYS A 126 -16.85 -28.25 3.30
C LYS A 126 -15.47 -28.01 3.94
N PRO A 127 -14.51 -28.94 3.78
CA PRO A 127 -13.14 -28.75 4.21
C PRO A 127 -12.40 -27.72 3.34
N VAL A 128 -11.36 -27.10 3.89
CA VAL A 128 -10.40 -26.35 3.08
C VAL A 128 -9.51 -27.32 2.31
N GLU A 129 -9.25 -27.01 1.05
CA GLU A 129 -8.32 -27.77 0.21
C GLU A 129 -7.01 -27.00 0.09
N VAL A 130 -5.91 -27.63 0.49
CA VAL A 130 -4.57 -27.05 0.44
C VAL A 130 -3.67 -27.92 -0.39
N GLU A 131 -3.09 -27.33 -1.43
CA GLU A 131 -2.03 -27.91 -2.22
C GLU A 131 -0.74 -27.13 -1.99
N THR A 132 0.36 -27.80 -1.64
CA THR A 132 1.62 -27.09 -1.41
C THR A 132 2.82 -27.88 -1.89
N SER A 133 3.84 -27.16 -2.33
CA SER A 133 5.13 -27.70 -2.73
C SER A 133 6.23 -26.79 -2.16
N PRO A 134 6.95 -27.22 -1.12
CA PRO A 134 8.08 -26.47 -0.58
C PRO A 134 9.19 -26.26 -1.62
N LEU A 135 9.98 -25.19 -1.46
CA LEU A 135 11.18 -24.95 -2.27
C LEU A 135 12.09 -26.19 -2.32
N GLY A 136 12.47 -26.59 -3.53
CA GLY A 136 13.32 -27.75 -3.76
C GLY A 136 12.62 -29.11 -3.66
N SER A 137 11.36 -29.17 -3.23
CA SER A 137 10.58 -30.41 -3.13
C SER A 137 10.37 -31.07 -4.50
N ARG A 138 10.45 -32.42 -4.53
CA ARG A 138 10.05 -33.24 -5.68
C ARG A 138 8.59 -33.71 -5.60
N TYR A 139 7.91 -33.37 -4.51
CA TYR A 139 6.56 -33.81 -4.21
C TYR A 139 5.64 -32.61 -4.00
N LYS A 140 4.41 -32.75 -4.50
CA LYS A 140 3.29 -31.87 -4.20
C LYS A 140 2.39 -32.58 -3.20
N TYR A 141 2.07 -31.89 -2.12
CA TYR A 141 1.23 -32.40 -1.04
C TYR A 141 -0.15 -31.80 -1.16
N TYR A 142 -1.18 -32.63 -1.04
CA TYR A 142 -2.59 -32.26 -1.06
C TYR A 142 -3.22 -32.62 0.29
N PHE A 143 -3.97 -31.69 0.86
CA PHE A 143 -4.68 -31.87 2.12
C PHE A 143 -6.12 -31.37 2.01
N LYS A 144 -7.05 -32.11 2.62
CA LYS A 144 -8.37 -31.61 3.04
C LYS A 144 -8.40 -31.51 4.55
N ILE A 145 -8.67 -30.32 5.06
CA ILE A 145 -8.60 -30.04 6.50
C ILE A 145 -9.94 -29.46 6.98
N LEU A 146 -10.41 -29.95 8.12
CA LEU A 146 -11.45 -29.36 8.94
C LEU A 146 -10.84 -28.89 10.26
N VAL A 147 -11.55 -28.01 10.98
CA VAL A 147 -11.20 -27.55 12.32
C VAL A 147 -12.16 -28.17 13.32
N ASP A 148 -11.62 -28.82 14.35
CA ASP A 148 -12.37 -29.09 15.58
C ASP A 148 -12.53 -27.78 16.36
N ILE A 149 -13.73 -27.21 16.33
CA ILE A 149 -14.02 -25.92 16.97
C ILE A 149 -13.89 -26.01 18.50
N LYS A 150 -14.22 -27.16 19.11
CA LYS A 150 -14.17 -27.30 20.57
C LYS A 150 -12.73 -27.42 21.06
N LYS A 151 -11.90 -28.20 20.35
CA LYS A 151 -10.49 -28.42 20.74
C LYS A 151 -9.52 -27.39 20.14
N ASN A 152 -9.93 -26.65 19.12
CA ASN A 152 -9.05 -25.81 18.29
C ASN A 152 -7.89 -26.61 17.68
N GLU A 153 -8.22 -27.77 17.10
CA GLU A 153 -7.26 -28.70 16.49
C GLU A 153 -7.66 -29.06 15.05
N PRO A 154 -6.69 -29.31 14.15
CA PRO A 154 -6.99 -29.70 12.78
C PRO A 154 -7.44 -31.17 12.70
N ILE A 155 -8.45 -31.42 11.88
CA ILE A 155 -8.90 -32.76 11.47
C ILE A 155 -8.52 -32.96 10.00
N ILE A 156 -7.65 -33.92 9.72
CA ILE A 156 -7.23 -34.25 8.35
C ILE A 156 -8.25 -35.23 7.77
N VAL A 157 -8.97 -34.80 6.74
CA VAL A 157 -9.99 -35.61 6.05
C VAL A 157 -9.37 -36.43 4.92
N ASP A 158 -8.40 -35.84 4.20
CA ASP A 158 -7.71 -36.47 3.09
C ASP A 158 -6.28 -35.93 3.03
N GLN A 159 -5.32 -36.81 2.75
CA GLN A 159 -3.92 -36.45 2.54
C GLN A 159 -3.37 -37.27 1.37
N ARG A 160 -2.90 -36.58 0.33
CA ARG A 160 -2.33 -37.20 -0.86
C ARG A 160 -0.98 -36.59 -1.21
N VAL A 161 -0.11 -37.40 -1.79
CA VAL A 161 1.23 -36.98 -2.22
C VAL A 161 1.40 -37.35 -3.68
N ARG A 162 1.84 -36.40 -4.50
CA ARG A 162 2.11 -36.62 -5.92
C ARG A 162 3.52 -36.19 -6.27
N ARG A 163 4.28 -37.05 -6.94
CA ARG A 163 5.59 -36.69 -7.49
C ARG A 163 5.43 -35.70 -8.64
N LEU A 164 6.20 -34.62 -8.62
CA LEU A 164 6.19 -33.60 -9.65
C LEU A 164 7.09 -34.00 -10.84
N LYS A 165 6.58 -33.80 -12.07
CA LYS A 165 7.36 -33.98 -13.31
C LYS A 165 8.41 -32.87 -13.49
N ARG A 166 8.09 -31.64 -13.06
CA ARG A 166 8.98 -30.47 -13.05
C ARG A 166 8.96 -29.87 -11.65
N LYS A 167 10.13 -29.44 -11.15
CA LYS A 167 10.20 -28.76 -9.85
C LYS A 167 9.40 -27.45 -9.95
N SER A 168 8.44 -27.31 -9.05
CA SER A 168 7.66 -26.09 -8.85
C SER A 168 7.44 -25.91 -7.36
N HIS A 169 7.34 -24.67 -6.91
CA HIS A 169 7.09 -24.33 -5.51
C HIS A 169 5.89 -23.38 -5.42
N GLY A 170 5.28 -23.33 -4.24
CA GLY A 170 4.13 -22.47 -3.97
C GLY A 170 3.01 -23.18 -3.22
N THR A 171 1.95 -22.44 -2.95
CA THR A 171 0.75 -22.94 -2.26
C THR A 171 -0.50 -22.55 -3.04
N THR A 172 -1.46 -23.46 -3.11
CA THR A 172 -2.81 -23.21 -3.59
C THR A 172 -3.78 -23.52 -2.47
N VAL A 173 -4.59 -22.54 -2.08
CA VAL A 173 -5.61 -22.68 -1.04
C VAL A 173 -6.97 -22.47 -1.69
N SER A 174 -7.89 -23.40 -1.47
CA SER A 174 -9.28 -23.30 -1.92
C SER A 174 -10.23 -23.45 -0.75
N VAL A 175 -11.08 -22.43 -0.53
CA VAL A 175 -12.11 -22.42 0.50
C VAL A 175 -13.46 -22.21 -0.17
N VAL A 176 -14.46 -23.00 0.22
CA VAL A 176 -15.86 -22.77 -0.17
C VAL A 176 -16.54 -22.01 0.94
N ILE A 177 -17.16 -20.88 0.62
CA ILE A 177 -17.86 -20.01 1.57
C ILE A 177 -19.24 -19.64 1.01
N GLU A 178 -20.18 -19.32 1.90
CA GLU A 178 -21.38 -18.56 1.54
C GLU A 178 -20.99 -17.10 1.25
N GLY A 179 -21.48 -16.54 0.14
CA GLY A 179 -21.09 -15.19 -0.29
C GLY A 179 -22.16 -14.48 -1.11
N ASP A 180 -21.98 -13.17 -1.30
CA ASP A 180 -22.81 -12.37 -2.23
C ASP A 180 -21.89 -11.66 -3.22
N TRP A 181 -21.75 -12.25 -4.41
CA TRP A 181 -20.87 -11.73 -5.46
C TRP A 181 -21.34 -10.37 -5.99
N VAL A 182 -22.65 -10.18 -6.21
CA VAL A 182 -23.19 -8.96 -6.82
C VAL A 182 -22.79 -7.72 -6.00
N ARG A 183 -22.91 -7.81 -4.68
CA ARG A 183 -22.53 -6.71 -3.78
C ARG A 183 -21.01 -6.61 -3.56
N ALA A 184 -20.30 -7.73 -3.56
CA ALA A 184 -18.85 -7.75 -3.31
C ALA A 184 -18.01 -7.38 -4.55
N LYS A 185 -18.56 -7.54 -5.76
CA LYS A 185 -17.88 -7.40 -7.06
C LYS A 185 -17.01 -6.15 -7.14
N SER A 186 -17.59 -4.98 -6.91
CA SER A 186 -16.89 -3.69 -7.00
C SER A 186 -15.68 -3.62 -6.06
N LYS A 187 -15.86 -4.08 -4.81
CA LYS A 187 -14.81 -4.05 -3.78
C LYS A 187 -13.70 -5.06 -4.04
N VAL A 188 -14.03 -6.24 -4.56
CA VAL A 188 -13.01 -7.24 -4.96
C VAL A 188 -12.18 -6.72 -6.13
N PHE A 189 -12.81 -6.15 -7.17
CA PHE A 189 -12.07 -5.55 -8.28
C PHE A 189 -11.20 -4.37 -7.82
N GLU A 190 -11.73 -3.50 -6.96
CA GLU A 190 -10.99 -2.39 -6.39
C GLU A 190 -9.77 -2.89 -5.58
N TYR A 191 -9.95 -3.94 -4.76
CA TYR A 191 -8.87 -4.55 -4.00
C TYR A 191 -7.73 -5.07 -4.88
N ILE A 192 -8.06 -5.84 -5.92
CA ILE A 192 -7.06 -6.38 -6.85
C ILE A 192 -6.34 -5.24 -7.57
N LYS A 193 -7.08 -4.22 -8.03
CA LYS A 193 -6.50 -3.03 -8.66
C LYS A 193 -5.54 -2.28 -7.72
N ARG A 194 -5.95 -2.00 -6.48
CA ARG A 194 -5.09 -1.31 -5.50
C ARG A 194 -3.89 -2.17 -5.08
N THR A 195 -4.07 -3.48 -5.00
CA THR A 195 -2.96 -4.43 -4.74
C THR A 195 -1.95 -4.43 -5.88
N ALA A 196 -2.39 -4.37 -7.14
CA ALA A 196 -1.50 -4.24 -8.29
C ALA A 196 -0.70 -2.92 -8.27
N ILE A 197 -1.30 -1.81 -7.80
CA ILE A 197 -0.59 -0.54 -7.58
C ILE A 197 0.49 -0.68 -6.50
N ALA A 198 0.20 -1.37 -5.38
CA ALA A 198 1.17 -1.55 -4.30
C ALA A 198 2.25 -2.60 -4.60
N ALA A 199 1.98 -3.53 -5.50
CA ALA A 199 2.88 -4.62 -5.88
C ALA A 199 3.05 -4.72 -7.41
N PRO A 200 3.62 -3.70 -8.08
CA PRO A 200 3.86 -3.73 -9.53
C PRO A 200 4.94 -4.74 -9.95
N TYR A 201 5.63 -5.36 -8.98
CA TYR A 201 6.55 -6.48 -9.20
C TYR A 201 5.84 -7.84 -9.24
N ALA A 202 4.56 -7.91 -8.88
CA ALA A 202 3.77 -9.12 -8.91
C ALA A 202 3.00 -9.27 -10.24
N ASN A 203 2.89 -10.51 -10.72
CA ASN A 203 1.86 -10.86 -11.71
C ASN A 203 0.60 -11.25 -10.94
N ILE A 204 -0.53 -10.60 -11.22
CA ILE A 204 -1.80 -10.89 -10.55
C ILE A 204 -2.84 -11.19 -11.62
N THR A 205 -3.31 -12.43 -11.66
CA THR A 205 -4.42 -12.87 -12.53
C THR A 205 -5.66 -13.09 -11.69
N PHE A 206 -6.76 -12.42 -12.03
CA PHE A 206 -8.04 -12.55 -11.36
C PHE A 206 -9.11 -13.05 -12.32
N VAL A 207 -9.75 -14.16 -11.96
CA VAL A 207 -10.86 -14.78 -12.69
C VAL A 207 -12.14 -14.69 -11.84
N PRO A 208 -13.11 -13.83 -12.21
CA PRO A 208 -14.39 -13.72 -11.51
C PRO A 208 -15.30 -14.94 -11.80
N PRO A 209 -16.41 -15.11 -11.06
CA PRO A 209 -17.36 -16.21 -11.24
C PRO A 209 -17.96 -16.30 -12.64
N GLU A 210 -18.20 -15.13 -13.25
CA GLU A 210 -18.79 -14.97 -14.59
C GLU A 210 -17.86 -15.50 -15.70
N GLY A 211 -16.56 -15.66 -15.45
CA GLY A 211 -15.61 -16.28 -16.38
C GLY A 211 -15.18 -15.45 -17.60
N ASP A 212 -15.96 -14.45 -18.00
CA ASP A 212 -15.75 -13.74 -19.28
C ASP A 212 -14.62 -12.69 -19.25
N ILE A 213 -14.34 -12.10 -18.07
CA ILE A 213 -13.36 -11.02 -17.93
C ILE A 213 -12.22 -11.48 -17.03
N VAL A 214 -11.20 -12.08 -17.62
CA VAL A 214 -9.94 -12.37 -16.92
C VAL A 214 -9.11 -11.10 -16.85
N ILE A 215 -8.91 -10.58 -15.64
CA ILE A 215 -8.06 -9.42 -15.42
C ILE A 215 -6.66 -9.89 -15.12
N THR A 216 -5.68 -9.42 -15.90
CA THR A 216 -4.27 -9.72 -15.67
C THR A 216 -3.50 -8.42 -15.50
N TYR A 217 -2.90 -8.24 -14.33
CA TYR A 217 -1.88 -7.24 -14.09
C TYR A 217 -0.52 -7.91 -14.23
N THR A 218 0.26 -7.46 -15.21
CA THR A 218 1.62 -7.95 -15.45
C THR A 218 2.62 -7.09 -14.70
N ARG A 219 3.72 -7.71 -14.27
CA ARG A 219 4.78 -6.99 -13.58
C ARG A 219 5.45 -5.97 -14.49
N THR A 220 5.74 -4.80 -13.94
CA THR A 220 6.45 -3.71 -14.65
C THR A 220 7.84 -3.45 -14.09
N ILE A 221 8.12 -3.94 -12.88
CA ILE A 221 9.42 -3.78 -12.21
C ILE A 221 9.87 -5.10 -11.58
N ALA A 222 11.17 -5.37 -11.53
CA ALA A 222 11.75 -6.56 -10.90
C ALA A 222 12.30 -6.29 -9.48
N LYS A 223 12.28 -5.02 -9.04
CA LYS A 223 12.73 -4.61 -7.70
C LYS A 223 11.67 -4.97 -6.67
N ILE A 224 12.06 -5.78 -5.68
CA ILE A 224 11.23 -6.15 -4.52
C ILE A 224 11.67 -5.27 -3.34
N PRO A 225 10.74 -4.82 -2.47
CA PRO A 225 11.08 -4.19 -1.21
C PRO A 225 12.00 -5.08 -0.34
N THR A 226 12.96 -4.48 0.36
CA THR A 226 13.83 -5.22 1.28
C THR A 226 13.02 -5.91 2.37
N PRO A 227 13.18 -7.22 2.61
CA PRO A 227 12.43 -7.93 3.66
C PRO A 227 12.67 -7.33 5.05
N PRO A 228 11.64 -7.20 5.89
CA PRO A 228 11.78 -6.66 7.24
C PRO A 228 12.55 -7.64 8.13
N LYS A 229 13.48 -7.11 8.93
CA LYS A 229 14.21 -7.90 9.92
C LYS A 229 13.48 -7.92 11.25
N GLU A 230 13.70 -8.97 12.03
CA GLU A 230 13.23 -8.98 13.41
C GLU A 230 14.06 -8.02 14.26
N VAL A 231 13.39 -7.23 15.09
CA VAL A 231 14.06 -6.30 16.02
C VAL A 231 13.55 -6.46 17.44
N LYS A 232 14.37 -5.99 18.38
CA LYS A 232 14.02 -5.88 19.80
C LYS A 232 12.99 -4.77 20.01
N PRO A 233 12.14 -4.84 21.05
CA PRO A 233 11.23 -3.76 21.41
C PRO A 233 11.98 -2.48 21.79
N HIS A 234 11.32 -1.34 21.61
CA HIS A 234 11.82 -0.05 22.06
C HIS A 234 11.23 0.30 23.44
N PRO A 235 11.99 0.88 24.39
CA PRO A 235 11.51 1.20 25.75
C PRO A 235 10.18 1.96 25.81
N HIS A 236 9.99 2.96 24.93
CA HIS A 236 8.76 3.73 24.84
C HIS A 236 7.47 2.93 24.53
N GLY A 237 7.59 1.74 23.95
CA GLY A 237 6.44 0.93 23.51
C GLY A 237 6.13 -0.26 24.41
N VAL A 238 6.88 -0.41 25.51
CA VAL A 238 6.77 -1.58 26.39
C VAL A 238 5.59 -1.42 27.34
N ASP A 239 4.83 -2.48 27.55
CA ASP A 239 3.82 -2.58 28.60
C ASP A 239 4.29 -3.45 29.76
N VAL A 240 3.54 -3.42 30.85
CA VAL A 240 3.91 -4.13 32.09
C VAL A 240 4.03 -5.64 31.84
N GLU A 241 3.16 -6.20 31.02
CA GLU A 241 3.13 -7.65 30.76
C GLU A 241 4.30 -8.07 29.87
N MET A 242 4.57 -7.32 28.82
CA MET A 242 5.75 -7.49 27.98
C MET A 242 7.03 -7.37 28.80
N LEU A 243 7.11 -6.41 29.72
CA LEU A 243 8.28 -6.28 30.61
C LEU A 243 8.43 -7.50 31.52
N LYS A 244 7.35 -8.05 32.08
CA LYS A 244 7.38 -9.30 32.84
C LYS A 244 7.86 -10.48 32.01
N MET A 245 7.35 -10.62 30.78
CA MET A 245 7.78 -11.67 29.86
C MET A 245 9.27 -11.56 29.52
N LEU A 246 9.76 -10.34 29.29
CA LEU A 246 11.18 -10.08 29.03
C LEU A 246 12.04 -10.40 30.27
N VAL A 247 11.59 -10.02 31.46
CA VAL A 247 12.30 -10.34 32.73
C VAL A 247 12.29 -11.85 33.01
N ALA A 248 11.22 -12.55 32.67
CA ALA A 248 11.13 -14.00 32.85
C ALA A 248 12.02 -14.79 31.87
N SER A 249 12.23 -14.26 30.66
CA SER A 249 13.03 -14.90 29.60
C SER A 249 14.49 -14.43 29.55
N THR A 250 14.88 -13.46 30.37
CA THR A 250 16.24 -12.90 30.33
C THR A 250 17.28 -13.80 31.00
N GLU A 251 18.47 -13.84 30.38
CA GLU A 251 19.68 -14.45 30.95
C GLU A 251 20.56 -13.42 31.68
N ALA A 252 20.33 -12.12 31.45
CA ALA A 252 21.08 -11.04 32.09
C ALA A 252 21.06 -11.09 33.63
N ASN A 253 22.23 -10.86 34.23
CA ASN A 253 22.41 -10.89 35.69
C ASN A 253 22.14 -9.53 36.33
N THR A 254 22.30 -8.44 35.57
CA THR A 254 22.10 -7.07 36.05
C THR A 254 20.99 -6.35 35.28
N LEU A 255 20.33 -5.38 35.92
CA LEU A 255 19.35 -4.50 35.25
C LEU A 255 19.99 -3.71 34.12
N LYS A 256 21.26 -3.31 34.26
CA LYS A 256 21.99 -2.60 33.21
C LYS A 256 22.12 -3.47 31.95
N GLU A 257 22.61 -4.70 32.09
CA GLU A 257 22.74 -5.65 30.98
C GLU A 257 21.38 -5.98 30.37
N PHE A 258 20.37 -6.24 31.23
CA PHE A 258 19.01 -6.51 30.78
C PHE A 258 18.47 -5.40 29.86
N LEU A 259 18.65 -4.13 30.23
CA LEU A 259 18.15 -3.03 29.40
C LEU A 259 18.87 -2.94 28.04
N VAL A 260 20.15 -3.27 27.98
CA VAL A 260 20.95 -3.26 26.74
C VAL A 260 20.61 -4.47 25.86
N GLU A 261 20.37 -5.63 26.47
CA GLU A 261 20.06 -6.86 25.75
C GLU A 261 18.61 -6.95 25.32
N ALA A 262 17.66 -6.49 26.12
CA ALA A 262 16.24 -6.62 25.83
C ALA A 262 15.70 -5.53 24.89
N PHE A 263 16.31 -4.34 24.87
CA PHE A 263 15.75 -3.18 24.19
C PHE A 263 16.63 -2.61 23.07
N GLN A 264 15.98 -2.05 22.07
CA GLN A 264 16.64 -1.26 21.04
C GLN A 264 16.83 0.20 21.48
N GLY A 265 17.90 0.84 20.99
CA GLY A 265 18.14 2.26 21.24
C GLY A 265 18.74 2.56 22.62
N VAL A 266 19.10 1.49 23.36
CA VAL A 266 19.72 1.54 24.69
C VAL A 266 21.16 1.04 24.58
N GLY A 267 22.12 1.91 24.90
CA GLY A 267 23.51 1.54 25.17
C GLY A 267 23.82 1.59 26.68
N GLU A 268 25.00 1.14 27.07
CA GLU A 268 25.40 1.06 28.49
C GLU A 268 25.27 2.40 29.23
N VAL A 269 25.78 3.48 28.64
CA VAL A 269 25.74 4.83 29.24
C VAL A 269 24.29 5.31 29.42
N SER A 270 23.44 5.08 28.42
CA SER A 270 22.01 5.46 28.51
C SER A 270 21.24 4.59 29.50
N ALA A 271 21.57 3.29 29.60
CA ALA A 271 20.94 2.38 30.55
C ALA A 271 21.29 2.78 31.99
N GLU A 272 22.57 3.06 32.26
CA GLU A 272 23.03 3.46 33.58
C GLU A 272 22.45 4.82 34.00
N LYS A 273 22.47 5.81 33.09
CA LYS A 273 21.87 7.12 33.33
C LYS A 273 20.37 7.00 33.64
N PHE A 274 19.65 6.22 32.83
CA PHE A 274 18.22 5.96 33.04
C PHE A 274 17.96 5.29 34.40
N LEU A 275 18.70 4.23 34.75
CA LEU A 275 18.49 3.50 36.01
C LEU A 275 18.73 4.40 37.23
N ARG A 276 19.77 5.24 37.20
CA ARG A 276 20.07 6.22 38.25
C ARG A 276 18.94 7.25 38.41
N GLU A 277 18.48 7.85 37.31
CA GLU A 277 17.33 8.78 37.32
C GLU A 277 16.03 8.07 37.76
N ALA A 278 15.92 6.78 37.44
CA ALA A 278 14.78 5.97 37.78
C ALA A 278 14.79 5.45 39.23
N GLY A 279 15.89 5.64 39.98
CA GLY A 279 16.02 5.16 41.36
C GLY A 279 16.21 3.65 41.48
N PHE A 280 16.67 2.99 40.42
CA PHE A 280 16.98 1.56 40.42
C PHE A 280 18.50 1.35 40.48
N ASN A 281 18.94 0.36 41.24
CA ASN A 281 20.35 -0.01 41.28
C ASN A 281 20.73 -0.74 39.97
N PRO A 282 21.71 -0.23 39.18
CA PRO A 282 22.12 -0.86 37.93
C PRO A 282 22.57 -2.32 38.04
N ASN A 283 23.13 -2.69 39.20
CA ASN A 283 23.67 -4.02 39.46
C ASN A 283 22.67 -4.99 40.10
N MET A 284 21.42 -4.54 40.34
CA MET A 284 20.36 -5.42 40.84
C MET A 284 19.98 -6.46 39.79
N SER A 285 19.62 -7.66 40.24
CA SER A 285 19.11 -8.69 39.32
C SER A 285 17.70 -8.34 38.82
N PRO A 286 17.42 -8.45 37.50
CA PRO A 286 16.08 -8.26 36.94
C PRO A 286 15.01 -9.15 37.59
N LYS A 287 15.39 -10.37 38.00
CA LYS A 287 14.49 -11.38 38.58
C LYS A 287 13.97 -11.01 39.98
N LEU A 288 14.63 -10.06 40.65
CA LEU A 288 14.23 -9.56 41.97
C LEU A 288 13.24 -8.39 41.89
N LEU A 289 12.83 -7.96 40.69
CA LEU A 289 11.85 -6.89 40.52
C LEU A 289 10.47 -7.32 41.05
N SER A 290 9.97 -6.58 42.05
CA SER A 290 8.59 -6.72 42.50
C SER A 290 7.59 -6.25 41.43
N ASN A 291 6.33 -6.68 41.52
CA ASN A 291 5.28 -6.22 40.61
C ASN A 291 5.14 -4.68 40.57
N GLU A 292 5.36 -4.00 41.70
CA GLU A 292 5.37 -2.54 41.78
C GLU A 292 6.63 -1.93 41.15
N GLY A 293 7.78 -2.59 41.33
CA GLY A 293 9.03 -2.24 40.66
C GLY A 293 8.89 -2.29 39.14
N VAL A 294 8.28 -3.36 38.60
CA VAL A 294 8.02 -3.51 37.16
C VAL A 294 7.10 -2.40 36.64
N LYS A 295 6.01 -2.07 37.36
CA LYS A 295 5.10 -0.97 36.96
C LYS A 295 5.83 0.36 36.92
N THR A 296 6.60 0.66 37.97
CA THR A 296 7.39 1.90 38.07
C THR A 296 8.42 1.99 36.96
N LEU A 297 9.16 0.90 36.72
CA LEU A 297 10.15 0.81 35.65
C LEU A 297 9.51 1.04 34.28
N THR A 298 8.36 0.41 34.01
CA THR A 298 7.61 0.57 32.75
C THR A 298 7.20 2.04 32.53
N MET A 299 6.62 2.69 33.54
CA MET A 299 6.21 4.09 33.44
C MET A 299 7.40 5.01 33.15
N LYS A 300 8.54 4.77 33.82
CA LYS A 300 9.76 5.57 33.60
C LYS A 300 10.38 5.31 32.23
N LEU A 301 10.41 4.06 31.74
CA LEU A 301 10.88 3.71 30.40
C LEU A 301 10.08 4.44 29.31
N ARG A 302 8.76 4.60 29.50
CA ARG A 302 7.88 5.29 28.54
C ARG A 302 8.14 6.79 28.45
N ASN A 303 8.52 7.44 29.54
CA ASN A 303 8.66 8.89 29.58
C ASN A 303 10.09 9.38 29.36
N TYR A 304 11.08 8.48 29.36
CA TYR A 304 12.49 8.84 29.25
C TYR A 304 12.91 9.20 27.82
N LYS A 305 13.17 10.49 27.56
CA LYS A 305 13.53 11.01 26.22
C LYS A 305 15.00 10.76 25.81
N GLY A 306 15.83 10.20 26.68
CA GLY A 306 17.26 10.01 26.42
C GLY A 306 17.60 8.78 25.57
N PHE A 307 16.63 7.94 25.22
CA PHE A 307 16.84 6.81 24.32
C PHE A 307 16.93 7.24 22.86
N LYS A 308 17.74 6.52 22.08
CA LYS A 308 17.80 6.75 20.63
C LYS A 308 16.51 6.26 19.98
N PRO A 309 16.02 6.90 18.90
CA PRO A 309 14.82 6.45 18.20
C PRO A 309 14.96 4.99 17.70
N PRO A 310 13.83 4.27 17.57
CA PRO A 310 13.83 2.89 17.07
C PRO A 310 14.41 2.84 15.64
N ARG A 311 15.11 1.74 15.33
CA ARG A 311 15.68 1.55 13.98
C ARG A 311 14.58 1.14 13.01
N ALA A 312 14.76 1.55 11.76
CA ALA A 312 13.86 1.23 10.67
C ALA A 312 14.10 -0.15 10.04
N ASP A 313 15.10 -0.91 10.49
CA ASP A 313 15.44 -2.25 9.96
C ASP A 313 14.27 -3.24 10.06
N ALA A 314 13.33 -2.96 10.96
CA ALA A 314 12.09 -3.72 11.15
C ALA A 314 11.03 -3.47 10.08
N LEU A 315 11.25 -2.45 9.24
CA LEU A 315 10.33 -1.94 8.25
C LEU A 315 10.81 -2.30 6.84
N SER A 316 9.84 -2.39 5.94
CA SER A 316 9.92 -2.74 4.53
C SER A 316 8.99 -1.78 3.79
N PRO A 317 9.43 -0.51 3.61
CA PRO A 317 8.69 0.46 2.80
C PRO A 317 8.61 0.00 1.34
N LEU A 318 7.63 0.49 0.58
CA LEU A 318 7.54 0.21 -0.86
C LEU A 318 8.67 0.91 -1.62
N GLY A 319 8.99 2.15 -1.27
CA GLY A 319 9.96 2.98 -1.96
C GLY A 319 9.37 3.75 -3.14
N GLU A 320 10.03 4.86 -3.48
CA GLU A 320 9.56 5.82 -4.49
C GLU A 320 9.39 5.16 -5.87
N GLU A 321 10.38 4.39 -6.32
CA GLU A 321 10.35 3.72 -7.64
C GLU A 321 9.18 2.74 -7.78
N ILE A 322 8.87 1.99 -6.72
CA ILE A 322 7.77 1.00 -6.74
C ILE A 322 6.43 1.73 -6.78
N ILE A 323 6.25 2.77 -5.98
CA ILE A 323 5.01 3.57 -5.98
C ILE A 323 4.79 4.23 -7.35
N GLU A 324 5.83 4.81 -7.95
CA GLU A 324 5.74 5.43 -9.28
C GLU A 324 5.40 4.40 -10.37
N ALA A 325 6.03 3.23 -10.36
CA ALA A 325 5.74 2.15 -11.32
C ALA A 325 4.29 1.63 -11.19
N GLY A 326 3.80 1.49 -9.96
CA GLY A 326 2.42 1.07 -9.66
C GLY A 326 1.39 2.06 -10.16
N LEU A 327 1.57 3.36 -9.87
CA LEU A 327 0.68 4.41 -10.34
C LEU A 327 0.72 4.57 -11.86
N LYS A 328 1.91 4.50 -12.49
CA LYS A 328 2.05 4.57 -13.96
C LYS A 328 1.31 3.45 -14.66
N SER A 329 1.53 2.22 -14.22
CA SER A 329 1.03 1.01 -14.91
C SER A 329 -0.49 0.85 -14.86
N VAL A 330 -1.12 1.28 -13.75
CA VAL A 330 -2.55 1.04 -13.53
C VAL A 330 -3.42 2.25 -13.88
N LEU A 331 -2.90 3.48 -13.70
CA LEU A 331 -3.69 4.71 -13.88
C LEU A 331 -3.32 5.49 -15.15
N GLU A 332 -2.19 5.18 -15.77
CA GLU A 332 -1.66 5.89 -16.95
C GLU A 332 -1.75 7.43 -16.84
N PRO A 333 -1.15 8.02 -15.80
CA PRO A 333 -1.15 9.46 -15.60
C PRO A 333 -0.16 10.17 -16.53
N GLU A 334 -0.36 11.47 -16.72
CA GLU A 334 0.59 12.34 -17.42
C GLU A 334 1.82 12.64 -16.55
N PHE A 335 1.60 12.81 -15.25
CA PHE A 335 2.65 13.06 -14.27
C PHE A 335 2.48 12.14 -13.08
N VAL A 336 3.61 11.65 -12.56
CA VAL A 336 3.67 10.94 -11.28
C VAL A 336 4.90 11.35 -10.51
N THR A 337 4.79 11.35 -9.19
CA THR A 337 5.94 11.46 -8.30
C THR A 337 5.67 10.69 -7.01
N ALA A 338 6.71 10.12 -6.41
CA ALA A 338 6.64 9.58 -5.06
C ALA A 338 7.66 10.26 -4.12
N VAL A 339 7.38 10.15 -2.82
CA VAL A 339 8.24 10.62 -1.72
C VAL A 339 8.21 9.58 -0.61
N THR A 340 9.37 9.07 -0.21
CA THR A 340 9.54 8.22 0.97
C THR A 340 10.21 9.04 2.08
N ARG A 341 9.50 9.26 3.20
CA ARG A 341 10.02 10.05 4.31
C ARG A 341 11.05 9.29 5.13
N LYS A 342 11.83 10.03 5.91
CA LYS A 342 12.71 9.43 6.93
C LYS A 342 11.87 8.71 8.00
N PRO A 343 12.39 7.63 8.60
CA PRO A 343 11.70 6.93 9.67
C PRO A 343 11.45 7.84 10.88
N SER A 344 10.24 7.77 11.41
CA SER A 344 9.80 8.43 12.63
C SER A 344 9.32 7.37 13.62
N ALA A 345 8.95 7.77 14.84
CA ALA A 345 8.47 6.85 15.86
C ALA A 345 7.25 7.41 16.58
N TYR A 346 6.32 6.52 16.94
CA TYR A 346 5.20 6.84 17.80
C TYR A 346 5.07 5.72 18.84
N SER A 347 4.90 6.06 20.13
CA SER A 347 4.76 5.07 21.21
C SER A 347 5.75 3.89 21.15
N GLY A 348 7.02 4.14 20.79
CA GLY A 348 8.06 3.11 20.65
C GLY A 348 7.99 2.22 19.39
N HIS A 349 7.08 2.48 18.46
CA HIS A 349 7.01 1.79 17.18
C HIS A 349 7.60 2.68 16.07
N PRO A 350 8.60 2.20 15.32
CA PRO A 350 9.09 2.91 14.14
C PRO A 350 8.02 2.88 13.06
N PHE A 351 7.87 4.00 12.34
CA PHE A 351 7.02 4.09 11.16
C PHE A 351 7.65 4.93 10.05
N ILE A 352 7.28 4.63 8.82
CA ILE A 352 7.64 5.39 7.62
C ILE A 352 6.35 5.77 6.90
N VAL A 353 6.28 7.00 6.40
CA VAL A 353 5.19 7.48 5.55
C VAL A 353 5.72 7.67 4.13
N GLU A 354 4.97 7.15 3.17
CA GLU A 354 5.26 7.29 1.75
C GLU A 354 4.05 7.87 1.05
N VAL A 355 4.27 8.81 0.14
CA VAL A 355 3.21 9.47 -0.61
C VAL A 355 3.51 9.39 -2.10
N GLY A 356 2.51 8.99 -2.88
CA GLY A 356 2.52 9.10 -4.33
C GLY A 356 1.48 10.11 -4.79
N ILE A 357 1.79 10.92 -5.80
CA ILE A 357 0.84 11.80 -6.46
C ILE A 357 0.87 11.50 -7.95
N ALA A 358 -0.31 11.28 -8.54
CA ALA A 358 -0.49 11.13 -9.97
C ALA A 358 -1.50 12.16 -10.50
N TYR A 359 -1.22 12.74 -11.66
CA TYR A 359 -2.02 13.82 -12.25
C TYR A 359 -2.20 13.65 -13.76
N GLY A 360 -3.40 13.91 -14.26
CA GLY A 360 -3.72 13.92 -15.69
C GLY A 360 -3.84 12.52 -16.32
N GLY A 361 -3.70 12.44 -17.65
CA GLY A 361 -3.78 11.18 -18.41
C GLY A 361 -5.18 10.56 -18.40
N LYS A 362 -5.28 9.25 -18.11
CA LYS A 362 -6.56 8.53 -18.03
C LYS A 362 -7.30 8.68 -16.70
N ILE A 363 -6.77 9.50 -15.77
CA ILE A 363 -7.42 9.78 -14.49
C ILE A 363 -8.66 10.65 -14.74
N LYS A 364 -9.80 10.20 -14.22
CA LYS A 364 -11.07 10.95 -14.31
C LYS A 364 -11.00 12.21 -13.45
N PRO A 365 -11.37 13.40 -13.99
CA PRO A 365 -11.53 14.60 -13.17
C PRO A 365 -12.67 14.41 -12.17
N GLU A 366 -12.39 14.62 -10.89
CA GLU A 366 -13.37 14.57 -9.80
C GLU A 366 -13.33 15.86 -8.99
N ASN A 367 -14.41 16.15 -8.25
CA ASN A 367 -14.52 17.36 -7.41
C ASN A 367 -13.64 17.31 -6.16
N GLU A 368 -13.12 16.13 -5.81
CA GLU A 368 -12.23 15.88 -4.67
C GLU A 368 -11.05 15.00 -5.15
N PRO A 369 -9.90 15.03 -4.45
CA PRO A 369 -8.79 14.13 -4.75
C PRO A 369 -9.18 12.66 -4.58
N GLN A 370 -8.83 11.80 -5.54
CA GLN A 370 -8.98 10.36 -5.38
C GLN A 370 -7.90 9.81 -4.45
N LEU A 371 -8.29 9.29 -3.28
CA LEU A 371 -7.36 8.83 -2.24
C LEU A 371 -7.18 7.31 -2.22
N TYR A 372 -5.92 6.87 -2.33
CA TYR A 372 -5.50 5.48 -2.20
C TYR A 372 -4.72 5.30 -0.91
N ARG A 373 -5.36 4.65 0.08
CA ARG A 373 -4.76 4.44 1.40
C ARG A 373 -4.15 3.04 1.51
N PHE A 374 -2.95 2.97 2.06
CA PHE A 374 -2.24 1.73 2.31
C PHE A 374 -1.68 1.71 3.73
N ALA A 375 -1.76 0.56 4.39
CA ALA A 375 -1.11 0.28 5.66
C ALA A 375 -0.35 -1.04 5.56
N ASN A 376 0.95 -1.05 5.86
CA ASN A 376 1.82 -2.22 5.74
C ASN A 376 1.65 -2.98 4.40
N LYS A 377 1.65 -2.24 3.28
CA LYS A 377 1.43 -2.77 1.91
C LYS A 377 0.02 -3.31 1.62
N ILE A 378 -0.94 -3.13 2.52
CA ILE A 378 -2.34 -3.54 2.35
C ILE A 378 -3.20 -2.34 1.95
N PRO A 379 -4.00 -2.43 0.87
CA PRO A 379 -4.97 -1.40 0.55
C PRO A 379 -6.13 -1.35 1.55
N LEU A 380 -6.49 -0.15 1.98
CA LEU A 380 -7.65 0.10 2.85
C LEU A 380 -8.82 0.59 1.99
N LEU A 381 -9.95 -0.14 2.02
CA LEU A 381 -11.11 0.13 1.12
C LEU A 381 -12.36 0.64 1.84
N TYR A 382 -12.50 0.36 3.13
CA TYR A 382 -13.64 0.80 3.93
C TYR A 382 -13.26 1.98 4.83
N ASP A 383 -14.26 2.64 5.42
CA ASP A 383 -14.13 3.71 6.41
C ASP A 383 -13.19 4.87 6.01
N GLU A 384 -13.18 5.22 4.72
CA GLU A 384 -12.28 6.24 4.17
C GLU A 384 -12.43 7.60 4.84
N LYS A 385 -13.67 8.08 5.03
CA LYS A 385 -13.94 9.39 5.64
C LYS A 385 -13.50 9.48 7.11
N ALA A 386 -13.33 8.34 7.79
CA ALA A 386 -12.89 8.28 9.17
C ALA A 386 -11.35 8.19 9.30
N ASP A 387 -10.62 8.06 8.19
CA ASP A 387 -9.16 7.90 8.20
C ASP A 387 -8.44 9.25 8.37
N VAL A 388 -7.34 9.24 9.13
CA VAL A 388 -6.46 10.43 9.27
C VAL A 388 -5.96 10.95 7.92
N SER A 389 -5.71 10.07 6.95
CA SER A 389 -5.22 10.42 5.61
C SER A 389 -6.29 11.21 4.85
N TRP A 390 -7.57 10.85 5.00
CA TRP A 390 -8.68 11.56 4.36
C TRP A 390 -8.79 12.97 4.91
N LYS A 391 -8.85 13.12 6.23
CA LYS A 391 -8.89 14.43 6.93
C LYS A 391 -7.79 15.37 6.42
N ILE A 392 -6.56 14.89 6.30
CA ILE A 392 -5.43 15.70 5.84
C ILE A 392 -5.61 16.11 4.37
N VAL A 393 -5.92 15.16 3.50
CA VAL A 393 -6.04 15.38 2.05
C VAL A 393 -7.23 16.27 1.69
N SER A 394 -8.36 16.11 2.38
CA SER A 394 -9.59 16.87 2.10
C SER A 394 -9.58 18.26 2.74
N SER A 395 -9.08 18.38 3.97
CA SER A 395 -9.37 19.57 4.80
C SER A 395 -8.13 20.36 5.20
N GLU A 396 -6.93 19.76 5.25
CA GLU A 396 -5.73 20.47 5.72
C GLU A 396 -4.77 20.90 4.62
N ILE A 397 -4.86 20.29 3.45
CA ILE A 397 -4.05 20.63 2.29
C ILE A 397 -4.84 21.59 1.40
N ASP A 398 -4.37 22.83 1.29
CA ASP A 398 -4.90 23.78 0.32
C ASP A 398 -4.33 23.49 -1.08
N TRP A 399 -5.11 22.76 -1.88
CA TRP A 399 -4.74 22.39 -3.26
C TRP A 399 -4.65 23.59 -4.22
N LYS A 400 -5.38 24.68 -3.95
CA LYS A 400 -5.30 25.90 -4.78
C LYS A 400 -3.92 26.54 -4.70
N SER A 401 -3.28 26.52 -3.53
CA SER A 401 -1.88 26.94 -3.36
C SER A 401 -0.88 26.14 -4.22
N TYR A 402 -1.28 24.95 -4.72
CA TYR A 402 -0.49 24.13 -5.64
C TYR A 402 -0.96 24.23 -7.10
N ASN A 403 -1.79 25.22 -7.43
CA ASN A 403 -2.36 25.47 -8.76
C ASN A 403 -3.30 24.36 -9.25
N ILE A 404 -4.02 23.72 -8.33
CA ILE A 404 -5.02 22.69 -8.63
C ILE A 404 -6.40 23.23 -8.28
N ASP A 405 -7.22 23.40 -9.30
CA ASP A 405 -8.62 23.79 -9.17
C ASP A 405 -9.50 22.57 -9.50
N PHE A 406 -10.40 22.20 -8.59
CA PHE A 406 -11.33 21.09 -8.81
C PHE A 406 -12.52 21.53 -9.69
N PRO A 407 -13.04 20.67 -10.58
CA PRO A 407 -12.71 19.25 -10.76
C PRO A 407 -11.34 19.02 -11.41
N ALA A 408 -10.53 18.13 -10.83
CA ALA A 408 -9.16 17.87 -11.26
C ALA A 408 -8.87 16.36 -11.36
N PRO A 409 -8.06 15.91 -12.33
CA PRO A 409 -7.62 14.51 -12.44
C PRO A 409 -6.45 14.24 -11.48
N LEU A 410 -6.71 14.30 -10.17
CA LEU A 410 -5.70 14.17 -9.11
C LEU A 410 -5.92 12.88 -8.30
N VAL A 411 -4.86 12.08 -8.20
CA VAL A 411 -4.79 10.90 -7.35
C VAL A 411 -3.69 11.09 -6.31
N VAL A 412 -4.02 10.81 -5.05
CA VAL A 412 -3.08 10.83 -3.92
C VAL A 412 -3.02 9.43 -3.31
N LEU A 413 -1.83 8.86 -3.22
CA LEU A 413 -1.55 7.61 -2.54
C LEU A 413 -0.84 7.92 -1.23
N VAL A 414 -1.34 7.40 -0.11
CA VAL A 414 -0.70 7.49 1.21
C VAL A 414 -0.46 6.09 1.73
N HIS A 415 0.80 5.77 2.01
CA HIS A 415 1.22 4.50 2.59
C HIS A 415 1.88 4.72 3.95
N ILE A 416 1.43 3.97 4.96
CA ILE A 416 2.04 3.94 6.28
C ILE A 416 2.60 2.54 6.54
N CYS A 417 3.87 2.48 6.87
CA CYS A 417 4.58 1.26 7.18
C CYS A 417 5.05 1.31 8.64
N SER A 418 4.64 0.35 9.47
CA SER A 418 5.00 0.30 10.91
C SER A 418 4.99 -1.14 11.45
N THR A 419 5.74 -1.40 12.53
CA THR A 419 5.62 -2.67 13.29
C THR A 419 4.24 -2.84 13.92
N LYS A 420 3.57 -1.73 14.21
CA LYS A 420 2.19 -1.68 14.70
C LYS A 420 1.51 -0.50 14.04
N VAL A 421 0.40 -0.72 13.34
CA VAL A 421 -0.40 0.37 12.76
C VAL A 421 -1.53 0.70 13.74
N PRO A 422 -1.75 1.97 14.12
CA PRO A 422 -2.81 2.34 15.04
C PRO A 422 -4.15 2.40 14.28
N TYR A 423 -4.84 1.27 14.17
CA TYR A 423 -6.16 1.21 13.54
C TYR A 423 -7.25 1.73 14.49
N LYS A 424 -8.30 2.41 13.98
CA LYS A 424 -9.46 2.85 14.79
C LYS A 424 -10.33 1.67 15.26
N GLY A 425 -10.40 0.60 14.47
CA GLY A 425 -11.23 -0.57 14.76
C GLY A 425 -10.55 -1.90 14.45
N VAL A 426 -11.15 -3.00 14.93
CA VAL A 426 -10.60 -4.37 14.82
C VAL A 426 -10.48 -4.83 13.36
N GLY A 427 -11.34 -4.33 12.47
CA GLY A 427 -11.35 -4.64 11.04
C GLY A 427 -10.19 -4.06 10.24
N LYS A 428 -9.35 -3.18 10.83
CA LYS A 428 -8.17 -2.58 10.17
C LYS A 428 -8.46 -1.84 8.87
N GLU A 429 -9.54 -1.07 8.85
CA GLU A 429 -10.01 -0.35 7.65
C GLU A 429 -9.61 1.14 7.64
N SER A 430 -9.36 1.71 8.82
CA SER A 430 -8.97 3.12 8.97
C SER A 430 -7.91 3.32 10.04
N ILE A 431 -7.06 4.30 9.81
CA ILE A 431 -5.94 4.68 10.69
C ILE A 431 -6.41 5.75 11.67
N ALA A 432 -6.03 5.59 12.94
CA ALA A 432 -6.35 6.51 14.02
C ALA A 432 -5.56 7.82 13.94
N GLU A 433 -6.11 8.84 14.57
CA GLU A 433 -5.50 10.17 14.63
C GLU A 433 -4.42 10.19 15.70
N VAL A 434 -3.18 9.97 15.28
CA VAL A 434 -1.97 10.05 16.11
C VAL A 434 -1.19 11.29 15.65
N PRO A 435 -0.90 12.27 16.52
CA PRO A 435 -0.29 13.54 16.13
C PRO A 435 1.03 13.40 15.36
N GLU A 436 1.89 12.46 15.76
CA GLU A 436 3.17 12.20 15.11
C GLU A 436 2.99 11.68 13.67
N ILE A 437 1.98 10.83 13.46
CA ILE A 437 1.65 10.27 12.15
C ILE A 437 1.02 11.34 11.26
N GLU A 438 0.05 12.09 11.79
CA GLU A 438 -0.64 13.18 11.08
C GLU A 438 0.34 14.24 10.57
N ARG A 439 1.28 14.65 11.43
CA ARG A 439 2.34 15.61 11.06
C ARG A 439 3.20 15.09 9.91
N GLU A 440 3.62 13.83 9.93
CA GLU A 440 4.48 13.28 8.88
C GLU A 440 3.72 13.03 7.56
N ILE A 441 2.46 12.60 7.60
CA ILE A 441 1.62 12.51 6.39
C ILE A 441 1.48 13.88 5.73
N LYS A 442 1.15 14.91 6.52
CA LYS A 442 1.01 16.28 6.02
C LYS A 442 2.31 16.78 5.38
N ASN A 443 3.46 16.52 6.00
CA ASN A 443 4.76 16.91 5.45
C ASN A 443 5.08 16.16 4.15
N ALA A 444 4.80 14.86 4.08
CA ALA A 444 5.01 14.05 2.89
C ALA A 444 4.16 14.52 1.70
N ILE A 445 2.87 14.80 1.93
CA ILE A 445 1.96 15.32 0.89
C ILE A 445 2.45 16.68 0.39
N ARG A 446 2.83 17.59 1.30
CA ARG A 446 3.36 18.91 0.91
C ARG A 446 4.62 18.80 0.05
N GLU A 447 5.50 17.86 0.36
CA GLU A 447 6.73 17.63 -0.41
C GLU A 447 6.42 17.14 -1.83
N ALA A 448 5.52 16.15 -1.99
CA ALA A 448 5.08 15.67 -3.29
C ALA A 448 4.28 16.74 -4.07
N ALA A 449 3.40 17.49 -3.40
CA ALA A 449 2.57 18.53 -4.01
C ALA A 449 3.41 19.69 -4.58
N ARG A 450 4.55 20.03 -3.96
CA ARG A 450 5.51 21.01 -4.53
C ARG A 450 6.08 20.55 -5.87
N LYS A 451 6.43 19.26 -6.00
CA LYS A 451 6.91 18.67 -7.27
C LYS A 451 5.81 18.73 -8.33
N LEU A 452 4.56 18.40 -7.97
CA LEU A 452 3.42 18.53 -8.88
C LEU A 452 3.19 19.98 -9.33
N ARG A 453 3.26 20.95 -8.41
CA ARG A 453 3.10 22.38 -8.75
C ARG A 453 4.11 22.83 -9.80
N GLN A 454 5.36 22.38 -9.71
CA GLN A 454 6.39 22.70 -10.72
C GLN A 454 6.02 22.14 -12.11
N HIS A 455 5.47 20.92 -12.16
CA HIS A 455 4.98 20.32 -13.40
C HIS A 455 3.81 21.13 -14.00
N ILE A 456 2.80 21.47 -13.19
CA ILE A 456 1.64 22.26 -13.65
C ILE A 456 2.08 23.64 -14.15
N LEU A 457 2.99 24.30 -13.45
CA LEU A 457 3.54 25.60 -13.88
C LEU A 457 4.28 25.49 -15.22
N ARG A 458 5.07 24.43 -15.42
CA ARG A 458 5.75 24.18 -16.69
C ARG A 458 4.73 23.99 -17.82
N LYS A 459 3.70 23.17 -17.58
CA LYS A 459 2.64 22.91 -18.56
C LYS A 459 1.84 24.18 -18.93
N LYS A 460 1.44 24.98 -17.93
CA LYS A 460 0.75 26.27 -18.17
C LYS A 460 1.60 27.21 -19.02
N ARG A 461 2.91 27.30 -18.76
CA ARG A 461 3.84 28.10 -19.57
C ARG A 461 3.94 27.60 -21.02
N GLU A 462 4.02 26.28 -21.21
CA GLU A 462 4.04 25.66 -22.55
C GLU A 462 2.74 25.94 -23.31
N GLU A 463 1.58 25.82 -22.66
CA GLU A 463 0.28 26.12 -23.25
C GLU A 463 0.11 27.61 -23.60
N GLU A 464 0.50 28.51 -22.71
CA GLU A 464 0.47 29.96 -22.95
C GLU A 464 1.37 30.34 -24.12
N ALA A 465 2.56 29.75 -24.21
CA ALA A 465 3.48 30.01 -25.32
C ALA A 465 2.94 29.47 -26.65
N LYS A 466 2.33 28.27 -26.66
CA LYS A 466 1.63 27.73 -27.84
C LYS A 466 0.46 28.63 -28.26
N ARG A 467 -0.35 29.11 -27.31
CA ARG A 467 -1.45 30.05 -27.60
C ARG A 467 -0.93 31.35 -28.20
N LYS A 468 0.11 31.96 -27.60
CA LYS A 468 0.75 33.17 -28.14
C LYS A 468 1.31 32.95 -29.55
N ALA A 469 1.95 31.81 -29.79
CA ALA A 469 2.46 31.45 -31.12
C ALA A 469 1.33 31.37 -32.15
N LEU A 470 0.25 30.63 -31.85
CA LEU A 470 -0.92 30.53 -32.73
C LEU A 470 -1.54 31.90 -33.00
N THR A 471 -1.66 32.74 -31.96
CA THR A 471 -2.16 34.11 -32.09
C THR A 471 -1.26 34.92 -33.03
N PHE A 472 0.07 34.87 -32.87
CA PHE A 472 0.99 35.55 -33.79
C PHE A 472 0.85 35.04 -35.22
N LEU A 473 0.80 33.72 -35.43
CA LEU A 473 0.63 33.13 -36.77
C LEU A 473 -0.64 33.62 -37.48
N LYS A 474 -1.73 33.84 -36.74
CA LYS A 474 -2.97 34.42 -37.28
C LYS A 474 -2.83 35.90 -37.69
N TYR A 475 -2.06 36.70 -36.96
CA TYR A 475 -1.89 38.13 -37.25
C TYR A 475 -0.77 38.45 -38.23
N ILE A 476 0.16 37.52 -38.49
CA ILE A 476 1.29 37.76 -39.40
C ILE A 476 0.83 38.16 -40.82
N PRO A 477 -0.18 37.52 -41.46
CA PRO A 477 -0.63 37.93 -42.79
C PRO A 477 -1.13 39.38 -42.84
N GLU A 478 -2.01 39.77 -41.91
CA GLU A 478 -2.57 41.12 -41.80
C GLU A 478 -1.49 42.19 -41.60
N VAL A 479 -0.52 41.91 -40.73
CA VAL A 479 0.60 42.80 -40.47
C VAL A 479 1.53 42.87 -41.68
N ALA A 480 1.78 41.75 -42.37
CA ALA A 480 2.60 41.72 -43.57
C ALA A 480 1.96 42.52 -44.71
N GLU A 481 0.64 42.43 -44.90
CA GLU A 481 -0.10 43.23 -45.88
C GLU A 481 -0.07 44.72 -45.54
N SER A 482 -0.34 45.07 -44.29
CA SER A 482 -0.31 46.46 -43.82
C SER A 482 1.09 47.08 -43.99
N LEU A 483 2.15 46.34 -43.65
CA LEU A 483 3.53 46.79 -43.81
C LEU A 483 3.93 46.89 -45.28
N ALA A 484 3.51 45.95 -46.13
CA ALA A 484 3.74 45.99 -47.57
C ALA A 484 3.04 47.20 -48.22
N LEU A 485 1.86 47.57 -47.74
CA LEU A 485 1.12 48.74 -48.20
C LEU A 485 1.81 50.04 -47.77
N LEU A 486 2.22 50.16 -46.50
CA LEU A 486 2.94 51.34 -45.98
C LEU A 486 4.34 51.49 -46.58
N SER A 487 4.97 50.40 -47.01
CA SER A 487 6.29 50.43 -47.66
C SER A 487 6.25 50.98 -49.09
N LYS A 488 5.06 51.17 -49.69
CA LYS A 488 4.93 51.76 -51.03
C LYS A 488 4.88 53.30 -50.94
N PRO A 489 5.70 54.04 -51.71
CA PRO A 489 5.63 55.50 -51.71
C PRO A 489 4.30 56.00 -52.32
N PRO A 490 3.80 57.18 -51.94
CA PRO A 490 2.55 57.75 -52.45
C PRO A 490 2.58 58.15 -53.94
N VAL A 491 3.76 58.15 -54.58
CA VAL A 491 3.94 58.46 -56.01
C VAL A 491 4.91 57.44 -56.65
N PRO A 492 4.62 56.87 -57.84
CA PRO A 492 5.54 55.96 -58.52
C PRO A 492 6.82 56.70 -58.93
N VAL A 493 7.98 56.30 -58.39
CA VAL A 493 9.27 56.87 -58.80
C VAL A 493 9.72 56.19 -60.10
N ALA A 494 9.77 56.96 -61.18
CA ALA A 494 9.93 56.44 -62.55
C ALA A 494 11.32 55.90 -62.90
N ASN A 495 12.34 56.01 -62.04
CA ASN A 495 13.67 55.46 -62.31
C ASN A 495 14.44 55.26 -60.99
N GLY A 496 14.50 54.02 -60.50
CA GLY A 496 15.30 53.63 -59.35
C GLY A 496 14.89 52.25 -58.84
N GLY A 497 15.80 51.28 -58.87
CA GLY A 497 15.56 49.88 -58.53
C GLY A 497 14.80 49.71 -57.22
N SER A 498 13.56 49.25 -57.34
CA SER A 498 12.63 49.04 -56.26
C SER A 498 12.98 47.79 -55.45
N ASN A 499 13.85 47.92 -54.44
CA ASN A 499 13.96 46.93 -53.35
C ASN A 499 12.72 47.03 -52.42
N TYR A 500 11.52 46.81 -52.96
CA TYR A 500 10.32 46.72 -52.13
C TYR A 500 10.12 45.26 -51.72
N LEU A 501 10.05 45.02 -50.42
CA LEU A 501 9.74 43.71 -49.88
C LEU A 501 8.30 43.36 -50.27
N SER A 502 8.10 42.23 -50.94
CA SER A 502 6.76 41.75 -51.23
C SER A 502 6.07 41.32 -49.92
N THR A 503 4.73 41.30 -49.91
CA THR A 503 3.95 40.75 -48.78
C THR A 503 4.45 39.37 -48.37
N ASN A 504 4.86 38.55 -49.35
CA ASN A 504 5.39 37.21 -49.12
C ASN A 504 6.78 37.23 -48.45
N ASP A 505 7.64 38.19 -48.79
CA ASP A 505 8.96 38.34 -48.15
C ASP A 505 8.83 38.79 -46.69
N ILE A 506 7.94 39.75 -46.42
CA ILE A 506 7.65 40.23 -45.06
C ILE A 506 7.02 39.10 -44.23
N LYS A 507 6.07 38.34 -44.81
CA LYS A 507 5.46 37.17 -44.18
C LYS A 507 6.53 36.13 -43.80
N LYS A 508 7.45 35.79 -44.70
CA LYS A 508 8.56 34.86 -44.44
C LYS A 508 9.51 35.36 -43.35
N MET A 509 9.85 36.66 -43.35
CA MET A 509 10.70 37.25 -42.32
C MET A 509 10.05 37.22 -40.93
N LEU A 510 8.77 37.57 -40.83
CA LEU A 510 8.02 37.54 -39.58
C LEU A 510 7.82 36.11 -39.05
N LEU A 511 7.53 35.16 -39.94
CA LEU A 511 7.46 33.73 -39.59
C LEU A 511 8.79 33.24 -39.01
N ASN A 512 9.91 33.55 -39.68
CA ASN A 512 11.23 33.14 -39.22
C ASN A 512 11.58 33.76 -37.85
N LEU A 513 11.20 35.01 -37.59
CA LEU A 513 11.42 35.67 -36.30
C LEU A 513 10.61 35.02 -35.16
N VAL A 514 9.36 34.63 -35.44
CA VAL A 514 8.52 33.92 -34.47
C VAL A 514 9.09 32.53 -34.18
N ILE A 515 9.50 31.78 -35.21
CA ILE A 515 10.13 30.46 -35.06
C ILE A 515 11.40 30.56 -34.23
N THR A 516 12.30 31.49 -34.56
CA THR A 516 13.56 31.68 -33.82
C THR A 516 13.32 32.00 -32.34
N LYS A 517 12.28 32.79 -32.02
CA LYS A 517 11.92 33.08 -30.62
C LYS A 517 11.32 31.88 -29.90
N LEU A 518 10.56 31.04 -30.60
CA LEU A 518 9.94 29.84 -30.04
C LEU A 518 10.98 28.75 -29.79
N GLU A 519 11.93 28.58 -30.70
CA GLU A 519 13.09 27.68 -30.54
C GLU A 519 13.98 28.09 -29.37
N LYS A 520 14.29 29.40 -29.24
CA LYS A 520 15.02 29.94 -28.08
C LYS A 520 14.27 29.74 -26.75
N SER A 521 12.96 29.58 -26.79
CA SER A 521 12.12 29.31 -25.61
C SER A 521 11.98 27.81 -25.31
N GLY A 522 12.67 26.94 -26.05
CA GLY A 522 12.65 25.48 -25.86
C GLY A 522 11.44 24.77 -26.47
N ILE A 523 10.65 25.46 -27.31
CA ILE A 523 9.43 24.92 -27.92
C ILE A 523 9.76 24.57 -29.38
N LYS A 524 9.84 23.28 -29.68
CA LYS A 524 9.92 22.79 -31.06
C LYS A 524 8.50 22.72 -31.64
N LEU A 525 8.19 23.58 -32.60
CA LEU A 525 7.03 23.41 -33.46
C LEU A 525 7.35 22.32 -34.48
N GLY A 526 6.57 21.25 -34.52
CA GLY A 526 6.77 20.14 -35.47
C GLY A 526 6.24 20.43 -36.87
N PHE A 527 6.33 21.68 -37.34
CA PHE A 527 5.78 22.11 -38.63
C PHE A 527 6.88 22.66 -39.54
N ASN A 528 6.82 22.31 -40.82
CA ASN A 528 7.75 22.81 -41.84
C ASN A 528 7.28 24.17 -42.37
N ILE A 529 8.22 25.07 -42.67
CA ILE A 529 7.94 26.45 -43.13
C ILE A 529 7.15 26.48 -44.45
N GLU A 530 7.26 25.41 -45.24
CA GLU A 530 6.61 25.26 -46.55
C GLU A 530 5.14 24.82 -46.45
N ASP A 531 4.70 24.28 -45.31
CA ASP A 531 3.32 23.78 -45.14
C ASP A 531 2.32 24.89 -44.75
N PHE A 532 2.78 26.13 -44.59
CA PHE A 532 1.97 27.28 -44.16
C PHE A 532 1.29 28.03 -45.33
N ASP A 533 0.82 27.28 -46.34
CA ASP A 533 -0.21 27.75 -47.28
C ASP A 533 -1.58 27.48 -46.67
N ILE A 534 -1.95 28.31 -45.70
CA ILE A 534 -3.32 28.34 -45.16
C ILE A 534 -4.19 29.02 -46.21
N GLY A 535 -4.81 28.21 -47.07
CA GLY A 535 -6.17 28.49 -47.51
C GLY A 535 -7.04 28.57 -46.26
N ILE A 536 -7.72 29.70 -46.10
CA ILE A 536 -8.62 29.94 -44.98
C ILE A 536 -9.83 29.01 -45.15
N GLU A 537 -9.93 27.98 -44.31
CA GLU A 537 -11.21 27.39 -43.87
C GLU A 537 -11.25 27.28 -42.34
#